data_AF-A0A1V4XIP1-F1
#
_entry.id   AF-A0A1V4XIP1-F1
#
_cell.length_a   1.000
_cell.length_b   1.000
_cell.length_c   1.000
_cell.angle_alpha   90.00
_cell.angle_beta   90.00
_cell.angle_gamma   90.00
#
_symmetry.space_group_name_H-M   'P 1'
#
loop_
_entity.id
_entity.type
_entity.pdbx_description
1 polymer ?
#
loop_
_entity_poly.entity_id
_entity_poly.type
_entity_poly.pdbx_seq_one_letter_code
_entity_poly.pdbx_strand_id
1 'polypeptide(L)' 'MSKKLVIVGGGAGGPSSAAEAKRRDKSLDVTMIERGDFVSYAA' A
#
# COMPACT_ATOMS: atom_id res chain seq x y z
N MET A 1 17.47 5.60 9.24
CA MET A 1 16.12 5.18 9.66
C MET A 1 15.26 5.01 8.41
N SER A 2 14.61 3.86 8.23
CA SER A 2 13.64 3.69 7.14
C SER A 2 12.42 4.58 7.40
N LYS A 3 11.91 5.24 6.36
CA LYS A 3 10.66 6.00 6.45
C LYS A 3 9.48 5.03 6.43
N LYS A 4 8.48 5.30 7.26
CA LYS A 4 7.24 4.54 7.32
C LYS A 4 6.18 5.21 6.45
N LEU A 5 5.54 4.43 5.59
CA LEU A 5 4.43 4.86 4.75
C LEU A 5 3.17 4.07 5.13
N VAL A 6 2.14 4.79 5.56
CA VAL A 6 0.83 4.22 5.86
C VAL A 6 -0.15 4.61 4.75
N ILE A 7 -0.79 3.63 4.15
CA ILE A 7 -1.81 3.80 3.10
C ILE A 7 -3.16 3.37 3.67
N VAL A 8 -4.16 4.24 3.55
CA VAL A 8 -5.55 3.95 3.98
C VAL A 8 -6.39 3.69 2.74
N GLY A 9 -6.95 2.48 2.65
CA GLY A 9 -7.68 1.96 1.51
C GLY A 9 -6.89 0.90 0.74
N GLY A 10 -7.54 -0.24 0.49
CA GLY A 10 -7.04 -1.42 -0.22
C GLY A 10 -7.76 -1.70 -1.55
N GLY A 11 -8.66 -0.82 -2.01
CA GLY A 11 -9.16 -0.80 -3.39
C GLY A 11 -8.05 -0.43 -4.39
N ALA A 12 -8.34 -0.36 -5.70
CA ALA A 12 -7.34 -0.29 -6.78
C ALA A 12 -6.14 0.66 -6.57
N GLY A 13 -6.36 1.86 -5.99
CA GLY A 13 -5.29 2.85 -5.79
C GLY A 13 -4.30 2.50 -4.67
N GLY A 14 -4.74 1.82 -3.61
CA GLY A 14 -3.91 1.49 -2.45
C GLY A 14 -2.75 0.55 -2.78
N PRO A 15 -3.02 -0.68 -3.26
CA PRO A 15 -2.00 -1.63 -3.70
C PRO A 15 -1.10 -1.06 -4.80
N SER A 16 -1.66 -0.29 -5.73
CA SER A 16 -0.90 0.36 -6.80
C SER A 16 0.12 1.36 -6.25
N SER A 17 -0.29 2.17 -5.27
CA SER A 17 0.59 3.12 -4.59
C SER A 17 1.64 2.41 -3.74
N ALA A 18 1.26 1.35 -3.01
CA ALA A 18 2.17 0.55 -2.20
C ALA A 18 3.27 -0.10 -3.06
N ALA A 19 2.88 -0.70 -4.19
CA ALA A 19 3.79 -1.34 -5.12
C ALA A 19 4.77 -0.33 -5.74
N GLU A 20 4.27 0.83 -6.17
CA GLU A 20 5.13 1.88 -6.74
C GLU A 20 6.10 2.45 -5.70
N ALA A 21 5.64 2.68 -4.47
CA ALA A 21 6.49 3.14 -3.38
C ALA A 21 7.65 2.17 -3.13
N LYS A 22 7.40 0.86 -3.04
CA LYS A 22 8.47 -0.15 -2.87
C LYS A 22 9.37 -0.32 -4.09
N ARG A 23 8.87 -0.09 -5.31
CA ARG A 23 9.70 -0.08 -6.52
C ARG A 23 10.72 1.07 -6.48
N ARG A 24 10.28 2.26 -6.06
CA ARG A 24 11.13 3.47 -5.98
C ARG A 24 12.09 3.44 -4.81
N ASP A 25 11.64 2.95 -3.67
CA ASP A 25 12.44 2.86 -2.46
C ASP A 25 12.16 1.54 -1.72
N LYS A 26 13.06 0.58 -1.94
CA LYS A 26 13.00 -0.73 -1.29
C LYS A 26 13.20 -0.64 0.22
N SER A 27 13.74 0.45 0.75
CA SER A 27 13.95 0.61 2.18
C SER A 27 12.66 0.96 2.92
N LEU A 28 11.62 1.48 2.24
CA LEU A 28 10.35 1.87 2.86
C LEU A 28 9.69 0.70 3.61
N ASP A 29 9.23 1.01 4.82
CA ASP A 29 8.32 0.18 5.59
C ASP A 29 6.88 0.62 5.25
N VAL A 30 6.17 -0.21 4.48
CA VAL A 30 4.86 0.13 3.91
C VAL A 30 3.78 -0.72 4.56
N THR A 31 2.80 -0.07 5.18
CA THR A 31 1.62 -0.72 5.77
C THR A 31 0.37 -0.17 5.08
N MET A 32 -0.52 -1.07 4.64
CA MET A 32 -1.82 -0.71 4.06
C MET A 32 -2.95 -1.21 4.96
N ILE A 33 -3.95 -0.37 5.18
CA ILE A 33 -5.10 -0.66 6.04
C ILE A 33 -6.37 -0.57 5.19
N GLU A 34 -7.13 -1.65 5.14
CA GLU A 34 -8.44 -1.73 4.48
C GLU A 34 -9.51 -2.11 5.52
N ARG A 35 -10.72 -1.58 5.33
CA ARG A 35 -11.86 -1.86 6.20
C ARG A 35 -12.51 -3.20 5.88
N GLY A 36 -12.58 -3.55 4.59
CA GLY A 36 -13.17 -4.80 4.12
C GLY A 36 -12.23 -6.01 4.25
N ASP A 37 -12.78 -7.19 3.97
CA ASP A 37 -12.06 -8.46 4.09
C ASP A 37 -11.06 -8.71 2.94
N PHE A 38 -11.18 -7.93 1.86
CA PHE A 38 -10.38 -8.11 0.65
C PHE A 38 -9.63 -6.84 0.27
N VAL A 39 -8.42 -7.02 -0.25
CA VAL A 39 -7.59 -5.96 -0.83
C VAL A 39 -7.28 -6.31 -2.29
N SER A 40 -6.91 -5.30 -3.07
CA SER A 40 -6.50 -5.47 -4.47
C SER A 40 -7.55 -6.19 -5.33
N TYR A 41 -8.81 -5.81 -5.13
CA TYR A 41 -9.93 -6.31 -5.93
C TYR A 41 -10.37 -5.27 -6.97
N ALA A 42 -11.06 -5.75 -7.99
CA ALA A 42 -11.80 -4.95 -8.96
C ALA A 42 -13.29 -5.28 -8.83
N ALA A 43 -14.15 -4.31 -9.12
CA ALA A 43 -15.59 -4.53 -9.26
C ALA A 43 -15.92 -5.19 -10.59
#